data_AF-A0A529ALB6-F1
#
_entry.id   AF-A0A529ALB6-F1
#
_cell.length_a   1.000
_cell.length_b   1.000
_cell.length_c   1.000
_cell.angle_alpha   90.00
_cell.angle_beta   90.00
_cell.angle_gamma   90.00
#
_symmetry.space_group_name_H-M   'P 1'
#
loop_
_entity.id
_entity.type
_entity.pdbx_description
1 polymer ?
#
loop_
_entity_poly.entity_id
_entity_poly.type
_entity_poly.pdbx_seq_one_letter_code
_entity_poly.pdbx_strand_id
1 'polypeptide(L)'
;MWQILFCAFALLVTVTSAEAAEIEFLDIPGNDGFISIKGEIAGGDGDRFYDLIQGHDRISVILQSPGGLVKESLQIGAEIRLHNYATMVLPDSECFSACGLIWVAGARRYMSASSKIGFHAAYREENGEYKESGVANAEIGSYLTHLGLRIEAIRFFTIAGPNDFLLLTPDRARALGIDIFEQDGLKVTTPRDAPTVDIYADRFVSYGMLRSRCEGFFLFDKGIVERENIEAIKTGQQVAGNDTWIEVWTPMLKEAKTELNTKGALTVCLETEAHLRDQGLPTGIEGPSFDCRKAVTLTEKALCRDAGLWAKDRAMNAIYLFMRSYDNAKARKALLANQRDWIKQRNSCGGNLLCLNQSYDDRFQLMKAVDLGQPANGG
;
A
#
# COMPACT_ATOMS: atom_id res chain seq x y z
N MET A 1 -65.80 55.36 -14.21
CA MET A 1 -64.57 55.38 -15.03
C MET A 1 -63.38 55.29 -14.09
N TRP A 2 -62.79 54.10 -13.95
CA TRP A 2 -61.48 53.96 -13.29
C TRP A 2 -60.70 52.87 -14.06
N GLN A 3 -59.68 53.29 -14.80
CA GLN A 3 -58.76 52.38 -15.49
C GLN A 3 -57.59 52.09 -14.55
N ILE A 4 -57.42 50.83 -14.18
CA ILE A 4 -56.25 50.33 -13.45
C ILE A 4 -55.21 49.93 -14.50
N LEU A 5 -54.07 50.62 -14.51
CA LEU A 5 -52.88 50.23 -15.27
C LEU A 5 -52.23 49.02 -14.60
N PHE A 6 -52.15 47.89 -15.29
CA PHE A 6 -51.27 46.78 -14.94
C PHE A 6 -49.88 47.05 -15.53
N CYS A 7 -48.88 47.33 -14.69
CA CYS A 7 -47.47 47.26 -15.08
C CYS A 7 -47.03 45.79 -15.03
N ALA A 8 -46.76 45.21 -16.20
CA ALA A 8 -46.13 43.90 -16.31
C ALA A 8 -44.64 44.02 -15.97
N PHE A 9 -44.24 43.50 -14.83
CA PHE A 9 -42.83 43.34 -14.45
C PHE A 9 -42.29 42.11 -15.19
N ALA A 10 -41.51 42.32 -16.25
CA ALA A 10 -40.80 41.24 -16.92
C ALA A 10 -39.64 40.79 -16.02
N LEU A 11 -39.79 39.62 -15.40
CA LEU A 11 -38.73 38.94 -14.68
C LEU A 11 -37.72 38.41 -15.73
N LEU A 12 -36.60 39.11 -15.90
CA LEU A 12 -35.45 38.60 -16.66
C LEU A 12 -34.81 37.47 -15.85
N VAL A 13 -35.12 36.22 -16.23
CA VAL A 13 -34.40 35.04 -15.77
C VAL A 13 -33.04 35.04 -16.48
N THR A 14 -31.99 35.37 -15.76
CA THR A 14 -30.61 35.21 -16.21
C THR A 14 -30.26 33.73 -16.15
N VAL A 15 -30.14 33.10 -17.32
CA VAL A 15 -29.63 31.73 -17.44
C VAL A 15 -28.11 31.81 -17.27
N THR A 16 -27.60 31.47 -16.10
CA THR A 16 -26.16 31.29 -15.89
C THR A 16 -25.74 30.04 -16.65
N SER A 17 -24.96 30.24 -17.72
CA SER A 17 -24.25 29.14 -18.38
C SER A 17 -23.36 28.46 -17.35
N ALA A 18 -23.36 27.12 -17.29
CA ALA A 18 -22.37 26.39 -16.50
C ALA A 18 -20.97 26.72 -17.07
N GLU A 19 -20.15 27.44 -16.29
CA GLU A 19 -18.78 27.76 -16.68
C GLU A 19 -17.88 26.53 -16.42
N ALA A 20 -16.93 26.29 -17.33
CA ALA A 20 -15.91 25.24 -17.18
C ALA A 20 -15.00 25.50 -15.98
N ALA A 21 -14.25 24.48 -15.53
CA ALA A 21 -13.39 24.63 -14.36
C ALA A 21 -12.30 25.69 -14.61
N GLU A 22 -12.06 26.49 -13.57
CA GLU A 22 -10.89 27.35 -13.45
C GLU A 22 -9.68 26.46 -13.15
N ILE A 23 -8.76 26.34 -14.11
CA ILE A 23 -7.53 25.56 -14.01
C ILE A 23 -6.34 26.51 -14.13
N GLU A 24 -5.64 26.73 -13.02
CA GLU A 24 -4.58 27.74 -12.93
C GLU A 24 -3.32 27.18 -12.30
N PHE A 25 -2.17 27.53 -12.89
CA PHE A 25 -0.86 27.29 -12.27
C PHE A 25 -0.58 28.39 -11.24
N LEU A 26 -0.28 27.98 -10.01
CA LEU A 26 0.11 28.85 -8.92
C LEU A 26 1.64 28.80 -8.78
N ASP A 27 2.30 29.86 -9.24
CA ASP A 27 3.75 30.01 -9.10
C ASP A 27 4.09 30.39 -7.66
N ILE A 28 4.61 29.42 -6.91
CA ILE A 28 5.10 29.63 -5.54
C ILE A 28 6.63 29.56 -5.58
N PRO A 29 7.34 30.69 -5.40
CA PRO A 29 8.80 30.73 -5.52
C PRO A 29 9.49 29.71 -4.61
N GLY A 30 10.29 28.82 -5.21
CA GLY A 30 11.13 27.85 -4.49
C GLY A 30 10.45 26.53 -4.11
N ASN A 31 9.25 26.23 -4.60
CA ASN A 31 8.52 24.98 -4.33
C ASN A 31 8.18 24.18 -5.59
N ASP A 32 7.66 22.96 -5.41
CA ASP A 32 6.95 22.20 -6.44
C ASP A 32 5.80 23.06 -7.03
N GLY A 33 5.48 22.89 -8.32
CA GLY A 33 4.41 23.64 -8.97
C GLY A 33 3.05 23.27 -8.38
N PHE A 34 2.14 24.24 -8.27
CA PHE A 34 0.77 23.97 -7.84
C PHE A 34 -0.18 24.24 -9.00
N ILE A 35 -1.17 23.36 -9.18
CA ILE A 35 -2.29 23.62 -10.07
C ILE A 35 -3.57 23.57 -9.24
N SER A 36 -4.39 24.60 -9.35
CA SER A 36 -5.74 24.61 -8.77
C SER A 36 -6.75 24.22 -9.83
N ILE A 37 -7.67 23.29 -9.53
CA ILE A 37 -8.85 22.98 -10.33
C ILE A 37 -10.08 23.30 -9.50
N LYS A 38 -10.84 24.31 -9.92
CA LYS A 38 -12.00 24.82 -9.20
C LYS A 38 -13.22 24.94 -10.11
N GLY A 39 -14.39 24.51 -9.64
CA GLY A 39 -15.64 24.58 -10.39
C GLY A 39 -16.01 23.28 -11.11
N GLU A 40 -17.03 23.33 -11.97
CA GLU A 40 -17.54 22.15 -12.67
C GLU A 40 -16.56 21.66 -13.75
N ILE A 41 -16.29 20.35 -13.75
CA ILE A 41 -15.42 19.71 -14.75
C ILE A 41 -16.19 19.57 -16.06
N ALA A 42 -15.85 20.38 -17.05
CA ALA A 42 -16.55 20.48 -18.33
C ALA A 42 -15.68 20.05 -19.50
N GLY A 43 -16.28 20.00 -20.70
CA GLY A 43 -15.60 19.53 -21.91
C GLY A 43 -14.38 20.38 -22.25
N GLY A 44 -13.24 19.72 -22.51
CA GLY A 44 -11.97 20.37 -22.84
C GLY A 44 -11.06 20.67 -21.63
N ASP A 45 -11.52 20.44 -20.41
CA ASP A 45 -10.70 20.61 -19.20
C ASP A 45 -9.53 19.62 -19.15
N GLY A 46 -9.70 18.41 -19.69
CA GLY A 46 -8.62 17.42 -19.80
C GLY A 46 -7.47 17.90 -20.70
N ASP A 47 -7.80 18.50 -21.85
CA ASP A 47 -6.81 19.04 -22.78
C ASP A 47 -6.12 20.29 -22.20
N ARG A 48 -6.89 21.18 -21.55
CA ARG A 48 -6.34 22.35 -20.85
C ARG A 48 -5.38 21.94 -19.74
N PHE A 49 -5.74 20.93 -18.94
CA PHE A 49 -4.84 20.41 -17.91
C PHE A 49 -3.56 19.83 -18.54
N TYR A 50 -3.68 19.03 -19.60
CA TYR A 50 -2.53 18.49 -20.33
C TYR A 50 -1.58 19.58 -20.81
N ASP A 51 -2.10 20.65 -21.43
CA ASP A 51 -1.29 21.76 -21.91
C ASP A 51 -0.58 22.51 -20.77
N LEU A 52 -1.26 22.67 -19.62
CA LEU A 52 -0.71 23.37 -18.45
C LEU A 52 0.41 22.61 -17.74
N ILE A 53 0.40 21.28 -17.77
CA ILE A 53 1.44 20.47 -17.10
C ILE A 53 2.71 20.31 -17.94
N GLN A 54 2.73 20.77 -19.20
CA GLN A 54 3.88 20.60 -20.09
C GLN A 54 5.13 21.28 -19.52
N GLY A 55 6.23 20.53 -19.42
CA GLY A 55 7.51 21.04 -18.94
C GLY A 55 7.63 21.15 -17.42
N HIS A 56 6.68 20.59 -16.67
CA HIS A 56 6.72 20.52 -15.21
C HIS A 56 6.94 19.06 -14.77
N ASP A 57 7.91 18.80 -13.89
CA ASP A 57 8.20 17.43 -13.43
C ASP A 57 7.54 17.09 -12.08
N ARG A 58 7.12 18.11 -11.32
CA ARG A 58 6.59 17.96 -9.96
C ARG A 58 5.47 18.96 -9.71
N ILE A 59 4.25 18.45 -9.71
CA ILE A 59 3.04 19.24 -9.43
C ILE A 59 2.24 18.65 -8.26
N SER A 60 1.65 19.55 -7.47
CA SER A 60 0.55 19.26 -6.55
C SER A 60 -0.75 19.88 -7.05
N VAL A 61 -1.79 19.06 -7.25
CA VAL A 61 -3.08 19.49 -7.76
C VAL A 61 -4.05 19.72 -6.60
N ILE A 62 -4.46 20.97 -6.40
CA ILE A 62 -5.47 21.38 -5.42
C ILE A 62 -6.85 21.27 -6.07
N LEU A 63 -7.77 20.56 -5.42
CA LEU A 63 -9.08 20.22 -5.97
C LEU A 63 -10.20 20.83 -5.13
N GLN A 64 -11.07 21.62 -5.80
CA GLN A 64 -12.29 22.16 -5.21
C GLN A 64 -13.42 22.17 -6.26
N SER A 65 -14.14 21.06 -6.41
CA SER A 65 -15.09 20.88 -7.51
C SER A 65 -16.30 20.03 -7.11
N PRO A 66 -17.52 20.40 -7.57
CA PRO A 66 -18.71 19.57 -7.40
C PRO A 66 -18.70 18.30 -8.28
N GLY A 67 -17.71 18.16 -9.17
CA GLY A 67 -17.66 17.10 -10.17
C GLY A 67 -17.99 17.62 -11.56
N GLY A 68 -18.51 16.76 -12.42
CA GLY A 68 -18.79 17.06 -13.82
C GLY A 68 -18.59 15.85 -14.72
N LEU A 69 -18.03 16.05 -15.91
CA LEU A 69 -17.84 15.00 -16.91
C LEU A 69 -16.82 13.95 -16.48
N VAL A 70 -17.27 12.68 -16.43
CA VAL A 70 -16.40 11.52 -16.12
C VAL A 70 -15.24 11.42 -17.10
N LYS A 71 -15.49 11.56 -18.41
CA LYS A 71 -14.43 11.42 -19.42
C LYS A 71 -13.25 12.39 -19.17
N GLU A 72 -13.56 13.64 -18.87
CA GLU A 72 -12.56 14.70 -18.62
C GLU A 72 -11.79 14.42 -17.32
N SER A 73 -12.50 14.01 -16.25
CA SER A 73 -11.85 13.69 -14.98
C SER A 73 -10.93 12.47 -15.07
N LEU A 74 -11.30 11.45 -15.85
CA LEU A 74 -10.44 10.29 -16.10
C LEU A 74 -9.19 10.67 -16.90
N GLN A 75 -9.31 11.58 -17.87
CA GLN A 75 -8.16 12.10 -18.63
C GLN A 75 -7.20 12.88 -17.71
N ILE A 76 -7.71 13.81 -16.90
CA ILE A 76 -6.89 14.56 -15.92
C ILE A 76 -6.22 13.59 -14.94
N GLY A 77 -6.98 12.64 -14.40
CA GLY A 77 -6.47 11.63 -13.46
C GLY A 77 -5.38 10.75 -14.07
N ALA A 78 -5.53 10.36 -15.34
CA ALA A 78 -4.50 9.60 -16.05
C ALA A 78 -3.18 10.38 -16.13
N GLU A 79 -3.22 11.67 -16.48
CA GLU A 79 -2.04 12.53 -16.55
C GLU A 79 -1.37 12.71 -15.18
N ILE A 80 -2.16 12.93 -14.12
CA ILE A 80 -1.67 12.99 -12.73
C ILE A 80 -0.94 11.71 -12.35
N ARG A 81 -1.50 10.56 -12.69
CA ARG A 81 -0.92 9.26 -12.35
C ARG A 81 0.36 9.01 -13.13
N LEU A 82 0.37 9.29 -14.44
CA LEU A 82 1.53 9.11 -15.33
C LEU A 82 2.74 9.95 -14.87
N HIS A 83 2.49 11.17 -14.40
CA HIS A 83 3.54 12.08 -13.94
C HIS A 83 3.84 11.98 -12.43
N ASN A 84 3.22 11.04 -11.71
CA ASN A 84 3.44 10.83 -10.28
C ASN A 84 3.15 12.09 -9.40
N TYR A 85 2.17 12.89 -9.84
CA TYR A 85 1.76 14.12 -9.15
C TYR A 85 0.98 13.84 -7.87
N ALA A 86 1.00 14.80 -6.96
CA ALA A 86 0.19 14.77 -5.75
C ALA A 86 -1.18 15.41 -6.01
N THR A 87 -2.18 14.98 -5.25
CA THR A 87 -3.52 15.57 -5.24
C THR A 87 -3.88 15.98 -3.83
N MET A 88 -4.63 17.07 -3.68
CA MET A 88 -5.04 17.55 -2.36
C MET A 88 -6.43 18.18 -2.40
N VAL A 89 -7.21 17.89 -1.36
CA VAL A 89 -8.43 18.63 -1.04
C VAL A 89 -8.17 19.29 0.30
N LEU A 90 -8.23 20.62 0.32
CA LEU A 90 -7.94 21.40 1.52
C LEU A 90 -9.01 21.19 2.60
N PRO A 91 -8.72 21.53 3.88
CA PRO A 91 -9.74 21.54 4.92
C PRO A 91 -10.98 22.34 4.51
N ASP A 92 -12.15 21.82 4.87
CA ASP A 92 -13.47 22.43 4.62
C ASP A 92 -13.81 22.67 3.14
N SER A 93 -12.98 22.18 2.22
CA SER A 93 -13.19 22.23 0.77
C SER A 93 -13.91 20.99 0.26
N GLU A 94 -14.58 21.14 -0.87
CA GLU A 94 -15.47 20.13 -1.45
C GLU A 94 -14.89 19.57 -2.75
N CYS A 95 -14.88 18.24 -2.86
CA CYS A 95 -14.45 17.52 -4.05
C CYS A 95 -15.34 16.30 -4.26
N PHE A 96 -16.33 16.44 -5.13
CA PHE A 96 -17.41 15.47 -5.27
C PHE A 96 -17.40 14.78 -6.64
N SER A 97 -17.89 13.54 -6.66
CA SER A 97 -18.13 12.80 -7.90
C SER A 97 -16.87 12.70 -8.77
N ALA A 98 -16.91 13.20 -10.01
CA ALA A 98 -15.79 13.23 -10.93
C ALA A 98 -14.52 13.89 -10.35
N CYS A 99 -14.64 14.88 -9.45
CA CYS A 99 -13.48 15.47 -8.77
C CYS A 99 -12.74 14.43 -7.91
N GLY A 100 -13.47 13.58 -7.20
CA GLY A 100 -12.88 12.52 -6.38
C GLY A 100 -12.11 11.48 -7.21
N LEU A 101 -12.50 11.28 -8.49
CA LEU A 101 -11.78 10.41 -9.43
C LEU A 101 -10.42 11.00 -9.85
N ILE A 102 -10.32 12.33 -9.92
CA ILE A 102 -9.05 13.03 -10.10
C ILE A 102 -8.21 12.88 -8.83
N TRP A 103 -8.81 13.14 -7.66
CA TRP A 103 -8.10 13.06 -6.37
C TRP A 103 -7.46 11.69 -6.15
N VAL A 104 -8.19 10.60 -6.39
CA VAL A 104 -7.67 9.25 -6.13
C VAL A 104 -6.53 8.83 -7.09
N ALA A 105 -6.34 9.54 -8.20
CA ALA A 105 -5.25 9.31 -9.14
C ALA A 105 -3.87 9.71 -8.60
N GLY A 106 -3.85 10.61 -7.61
CA GLY A 106 -2.62 11.14 -7.03
C GLY A 106 -1.71 10.05 -6.47
N ALA A 107 -0.41 10.19 -6.73
CA ALA A 107 0.61 9.34 -6.12
C ALA A 107 0.72 9.57 -4.61
N ARG A 108 0.41 10.79 -4.18
CA ARG A 108 0.25 11.20 -2.78
C ARG A 108 -1.07 11.94 -2.69
N ARG A 109 -1.98 11.44 -1.85
CA ARG A 109 -3.36 11.92 -1.74
C ARG A 109 -3.53 12.62 -0.41
N TYR A 110 -3.56 13.94 -0.42
CA TYR A 110 -3.73 14.74 0.78
C TYR A 110 -5.20 15.05 1.02
N MET A 111 -5.60 14.96 2.29
CA MET A 111 -6.92 15.33 2.78
C MET A 111 -6.84 15.66 4.26
N SER A 112 -7.80 16.38 4.82
CA SER A 112 -8.00 16.51 6.25
C SER A 112 -9.24 15.75 6.71
N ALA A 113 -9.45 15.65 8.02
CA ALA A 113 -10.69 15.14 8.59
C ALA A 113 -11.93 15.98 8.22
N SER A 114 -11.74 17.25 7.84
CA SER A 114 -12.83 18.15 7.42
C SER A 114 -12.95 18.34 5.91
N SER A 115 -12.02 17.78 5.12
CA SER A 115 -12.17 17.72 3.67
C SER A 115 -13.41 16.92 3.29
N LYS A 116 -14.23 17.46 2.41
CA LYS A 116 -15.46 16.82 1.95
C LYS A 116 -15.21 16.18 0.59
N ILE A 117 -14.72 14.94 0.63
CA ILE A 117 -14.56 14.11 -0.56
C ILE A 117 -15.68 13.09 -0.57
N GLY A 118 -16.34 12.88 -1.70
CA GLY A 118 -17.24 11.75 -1.77
C GLY A 118 -17.73 11.40 -3.15
N PHE A 119 -18.59 10.38 -3.17
CA PHE A 119 -18.85 9.60 -4.37
C PHE A 119 -20.31 9.17 -4.47
N HIS A 120 -20.74 9.02 -5.72
CA HIS A 120 -22.01 8.43 -6.15
C HIS A 120 -21.81 7.77 -7.52
N ALA A 121 -22.76 6.94 -7.94
CA ALA A 121 -22.76 6.32 -9.25
C ALA A 121 -22.86 7.36 -10.36
N ALA A 122 -22.07 7.20 -11.43
CA ALA A 122 -22.20 8.06 -12.61
C ALA A 122 -23.60 7.91 -13.22
N TYR A 123 -24.17 9.03 -13.65
CA TYR A 123 -25.54 9.08 -14.17
C TYR A 123 -25.63 9.93 -15.44
N ARG A 124 -26.77 9.82 -16.11
CA ARG A 124 -27.22 10.71 -17.17
C ARG A 124 -28.51 11.35 -16.71
N GLU A 125 -28.66 12.63 -17.02
CA GLU A 125 -29.93 13.31 -16.85
C GLU A 125 -30.79 13.10 -18.10
N GLU A 126 -31.98 12.53 -17.92
CA GLU A 126 -32.97 12.33 -18.98
C GLU A 126 -34.32 12.87 -18.50
N ASN A 127 -34.85 13.89 -19.18
CA ASN A 127 -36.14 14.51 -18.82
C ASN A 127 -36.22 15.01 -17.36
N GLY A 128 -35.11 15.50 -16.79
CA GLY A 128 -35.03 15.97 -15.41
C GLY A 128 -34.92 14.85 -14.36
N GLU A 129 -34.77 13.60 -14.79
CA GLU A 129 -34.49 12.47 -13.91
C GLU A 129 -33.05 12.00 -14.07
N TYR A 130 -32.37 11.73 -12.96
CA TYR A 130 -31.04 11.13 -12.97
C TYR A 130 -31.14 9.61 -13.06
N LYS A 131 -30.62 9.05 -14.15
CA LYS A 131 -30.54 7.61 -14.38
C LYS A 131 -29.10 7.16 -14.38
N GLU A 132 -28.81 6.12 -13.62
CA GLU A 132 -27.47 5.54 -13.57
C GLU A 132 -26.96 5.15 -14.97
N SER A 133 -25.70 5.45 -15.25
CA SER A 133 -25.03 5.07 -16.49
C SER A 133 -24.10 3.89 -16.26
N GLY A 134 -24.58 2.68 -16.60
CA GLY A 134 -23.76 1.47 -16.49
C GLY A 134 -22.46 1.51 -17.29
N VAL A 135 -22.44 2.18 -18.45
CA VAL A 135 -21.22 2.36 -19.26
C VAL A 135 -20.21 3.25 -18.53
N ALA A 136 -20.64 4.39 -17.98
CA ALA A 136 -19.74 5.28 -17.25
C ALA A 136 -19.21 4.63 -15.96
N ASN A 137 -20.06 3.91 -15.21
CA ASN A 137 -19.62 3.17 -14.03
C ASN A 137 -18.65 2.03 -14.37
N ALA A 138 -18.81 1.39 -15.54
CA ALA A 138 -17.85 0.39 -16.01
C ALA A 138 -16.48 1.02 -16.36
N GLU A 139 -16.48 2.20 -16.99
CA GLU A 139 -15.25 2.96 -17.25
C GLU A 139 -14.56 3.40 -15.95
N ILE A 140 -15.33 3.90 -14.98
CA ILE A 140 -14.83 4.25 -13.63
C ILE A 140 -14.23 3.01 -12.96
N GLY A 141 -14.95 1.87 -12.97
CA GLY A 141 -14.44 0.64 -12.37
C GLY A 141 -13.13 0.18 -13.00
N SER A 142 -13.03 0.23 -14.33
CA SER A 142 -11.79 -0.08 -15.06
C SER A 142 -10.67 0.87 -14.66
N TYR A 143 -10.92 2.17 -14.66
CA TYR A 143 -9.95 3.19 -14.27
C TYR A 143 -9.42 2.99 -12.85
N LEU A 144 -10.32 2.81 -11.87
CA LEU A 144 -9.94 2.59 -10.48
C LEU A 144 -9.15 1.28 -10.30
N THR A 145 -9.46 0.24 -11.09
CA THR A 145 -8.68 -1.00 -11.13
C THR A 145 -7.25 -0.75 -11.60
N HIS A 146 -7.05 0.07 -12.65
CA HIS A 146 -5.71 0.43 -13.15
C HIS A 146 -4.91 1.29 -12.14
N LEU A 147 -5.60 2.00 -11.24
CA LEU A 147 -4.97 2.68 -10.11
C LEU A 147 -4.57 1.74 -8.96
N GLY A 148 -4.92 0.45 -9.05
CA GLY A 148 -4.60 -0.56 -8.04
C GLY A 148 -5.57 -0.62 -6.87
N LEU A 149 -6.76 -0.02 -7.00
CA LEU A 149 -7.78 -0.06 -5.96
C LEU A 149 -8.46 -1.44 -5.91
N ARG A 150 -8.75 -1.91 -4.70
CA ARG A 150 -9.51 -3.15 -4.49
C ARG A 150 -10.97 -2.98 -4.85
N ILE A 151 -11.65 -4.10 -5.08
CA ILE A 151 -13.07 -4.12 -5.47
C ILE A 151 -13.97 -3.44 -4.44
N GLU A 152 -13.63 -3.49 -3.15
CA GLU A 152 -14.38 -2.82 -2.08
C GLU A 152 -14.30 -1.29 -2.21
N ALA A 153 -13.10 -0.76 -2.50
CA ALA A 153 -12.91 0.65 -2.80
C ALA A 153 -13.65 1.05 -4.08
N ILE A 154 -13.54 0.25 -5.15
CA ILE A 154 -14.24 0.50 -6.41
C ILE A 154 -15.76 0.57 -6.18
N ARG A 155 -16.32 -0.37 -5.42
CA ARG A 155 -17.75 -0.35 -5.07
C ARG A 155 -18.12 0.89 -4.28
N PHE A 156 -17.29 1.31 -3.32
CA PHE A 156 -17.56 2.53 -2.56
C PHE A 156 -17.70 3.77 -3.45
N PHE A 157 -16.92 3.86 -4.53
CA PHE A 157 -16.96 4.97 -5.48
C PHE A 157 -18.24 4.98 -6.34
N THR A 158 -18.92 3.85 -6.50
CA THR A 158 -19.99 3.71 -7.50
C THR A 158 -21.33 3.21 -6.94
N ILE A 159 -21.44 2.92 -5.63
CA ILE A 159 -22.64 2.27 -5.06
C ILE A 159 -23.74 3.25 -4.63
N ALA A 160 -23.40 4.48 -4.25
CA ALA A 160 -24.40 5.47 -3.88
C ALA A 160 -25.25 5.82 -5.11
N GLY A 161 -26.57 5.86 -4.95
CA GLY A 161 -27.47 6.25 -6.04
C GLY A 161 -27.21 7.70 -6.50
N PRO A 162 -27.70 8.12 -7.67
CA PRO A 162 -27.46 9.47 -8.22
C PRO A 162 -27.90 10.63 -7.30
N ASN A 163 -28.84 10.39 -6.39
CA ASN A 163 -29.35 11.37 -5.42
C ASN A 163 -28.76 11.19 -4.00
N ASP A 164 -27.91 10.17 -3.82
CA ASP A 164 -27.27 9.85 -2.55
C ASP A 164 -25.78 10.15 -2.65
N PHE A 165 -25.09 10.16 -1.51
CA PHE A 165 -23.66 10.43 -1.49
C PHE A 165 -22.97 9.74 -0.33
N LEU A 166 -21.78 9.17 -0.60
CA LEU A 166 -20.91 8.61 0.42
C LEU A 166 -19.68 9.48 0.60
N LEU A 167 -19.46 9.96 1.82
CA LEU A 167 -18.27 10.72 2.18
C LEU A 167 -17.11 9.78 2.52
N LEU A 168 -15.95 10.08 1.96
CA LEU A 168 -14.69 9.41 2.26
C LEU A 168 -13.98 10.16 3.38
N THR A 169 -14.07 9.64 4.59
CA THR A 169 -13.27 10.11 5.74
C THR A 169 -11.87 9.47 5.72
N PRO A 170 -10.89 10.02 6.46
CA PRO A 170 -9.57 9.39 6.60
C PRO A 170 -9.63 7.93 7.07
N ASP A 171 -10.47 7.64 8.07
CA ASP A 171 -10.65 6.27 8.57
C ASP A 171 -11.28 5.35 7.52
N ARG A 172 -12.27 5.86 6.76
CA ARG A 172 -12.89 5.10 5.68
C ARG A 172 -11.90 4.83 4.55
N ALA A 173 -11.04 5.79 4.20
CA ALA A 173 -9.99 5.59 3.21
C ALA A 173 -9.04 4.46 3.63
N ARG A 174 -8.57 4.46 4.89
CA ARG A 174 -7.71 3.39 5.42
C ARG A 174 -8.38 2.03 5.43
N ALA A 175 -9.67 1.97 5.78
CA ALA A 175 -10.48 0.74 5.75
C ALA A 175 -10.69 0.20 4.31
N LEU A 176 -10.71 1.08 3.32
CA LEU A 176 -10.84 0.72 1.90
C LEU A 176 -9.49 0.41 1.22
N GLY A 177 -8.37 0.47 1.95
CA GLY A 177 -7.05 0.23 1.38
C GLY A 177 -6.47 1.43 0.61
N ILE A 178 -6.97 2.64 0.84
CA ILE A 178 -6.54 3.85 0.15
C ILE A 178 -5.51 4.58 1.02
N ASP A 179 -4.27 4.62 0.56
CA ASP A 179 -3.21 5.41 1.19
C ASP A 179 -3.49 6.90 1.07
N ILE A 180 -3.40 7.59 2.21
CA ILE A 180 -3.62 9.04 2.34
C ILE A 180 -2.55 9.71 3.19
N PHE A 181 -2.37 11.00 2.94
CA PHE A 181 -1.57 11.92 3.75
C PHE A 181 -2.56 12.83 4.49
N GLU A 182 -2.87 12.48 5.73
CA GLU A 182 -3.86 13.20 6.52
C GLU A 182 -3.25 14.48 7.10
N GLN A 183 -3.86 15.62 6.81
CA GLN A 183 -3.43 16.94 7.24
C GLN A 183 -4.21 17.40 8.47
N ASP A 184 -3.49 17.80 9.51
CA ASP A 184 -3.99 18.45 10.72
C ASP A 184 -3.13 19.68 11.02
N GLY A 185 -3.57 20.84 10.52
CA GLY A 185 -2.78 22.06 10.52
C GLY A 185 -1.46 21.86 9.74
N LEU A 186 -0.33 22.01 10.43
CA LEU A 186 1.00 21.79 9.85
C LEU A 186 1.48 20.33 9.96
N LYS A 187 0.76 19.48 10.70
CA LYS A 187 1.11 18.07 10.87
C LYS A 187 0.56 17.28 9.69
N VAL A 188 1.38 16.41 9.13
CA VAL A 188 0.98 15.42 8.13
C VAL A 188 1.21 14.03 8.71
N THR A 189 0.14 13.25 8.85
CA THR A 189 0.20 11.82 9.17
C THR A 189 0.32 11.05 7.86
N THR A 190 1.42 10.32 7.68
CA THR A 190 1.69 9.59 6.44
C THR A 190 1.08 8.19 6.45
N PRO A 191 1.00 7.50 5.29
CA PRO A 191 0.62 6.08 5.25
C PRO A 191 1.50 5.16 6.10
N ARG A 192 2.74 5.56 6.42
CA ARG A 192 3.62 4.81 7.33
C ARG A 192 3.21 4.98 8.80
N ASP A 193 2.78 6.18 9.17
CA ASP A 193 2.36 6.51 10.54
C ASP A 193 0.96 5.95 10.86
N ALA A 194 0.06 5.95 9.87
CA ALA A 194 -1.29 5.41 9.97
C ALA A 194 -1.65 4.54 8.75
N PRO A 195 -1.18 3.26 8.74
CA PRO A 195 -1.39 2.34 7.64
C PRO A 195 -2.85 1.98 7.36
N THR A 196 -3.08 1.47 6.15
CA THR A 196 -4.35 0.90 5.71
C THR A 196 -4.61 -0.48 6.33
N VAL A 197 -5.85 -0.96 6.23
CA VAL A 197 -6.20 -2.33 6.68
C VAL A 197 -5.36 -3.41 6.00
N ASP A 198 -5.00 -3.21 4.73
CA ASP A 198 -4.18 -4.12 3.92
C ASP A 198 -2.80 -4.35 4.54
N ILE A 199 -2.16 -3.28 5.02
CA ILE A 199 -0.86 -3.37 5.69
C ILE A 199 -0.97 -4.13 7.02
N TYR A 200 -2.04 -3.92 7.80
CA TYR A 200 -2.22 -4.69 9.03
C TYR A 200 -2.52 -6.16 8.76
N ALA A 201 -3.29 -6.46 7.70
CA ALA A 201 -3.57 -7.83 7.27
C ALA A 201 -2.29 -8.56 6.84
N ASP A 202 -1.44 -7.90 6.06
CA ASP A 202 -0.11 -8.40 5.68
C ASP A 202 0.76 -8.69 6.90
N ARG A 203 0.83 -7.76 7.87
CA ARG A 203 1.55 -7.96 9.14
C ARG A 203 1.01 -9.15 9.92
N PHE A 204 -0.32 -9.27 10.03
CA PHE A 204 -0.95 -10.40 10.71
C PHE A 204 -0.57 -11.74 10.06
N VAL A 205 -0.63 -11.84 8.74
CA VAL A 205 -0.24 -13.06 8.01
C VAL A 205 1.25 -13.33 8.17
N SER A 206 2.10 -12.32 7.99
CA SER A 206 3.56 -12.43 8.10
C SER A 206 4.02 -12.88 9.49
N TYR A 207 3.52 -12.26 10.57
CA TYR A 207 3.82 -12.70 11.93
C TYR A 207 3.23 -14.08 12.23
N GLY A 208 2.05 -14.39 11.69
CA GLY A 208 1.45 -15.72 11.78
C GLY A 208 2.33 -16.80 11.14
N MET A 209 2.95 -16.48 9.99
CA MET A 209 3.91 -17.35 9.31
C MET A 209 5.20 -17.52 10.12
N LEU A 210 5.79 -16.43 10.63
CA LEU A 210 6.96 -16.52 11.50
C LEU A 210 6.70 -17.44 12.69
N ARG A 211 5.61 -17.18 13.43
CA ARG A 211 5.20 -17.94 14.61
C ARG A 211 4.99 -19.42 14.33
N SER A 212 4.31 -19.75 13.24
CA SER A 212 3.87 -21.12 12.97
C SER A 212 4.90 -21.97 12.22
N ARG A 213 5.80 -21.36 11.44
CA ARG A 213 6.69 -22.08 10.52
C ARG A 213 8.18 -21.78 10.69
N CYS A 214 8.56 -20.64 11.25
CA CYS A 214 9.95 -20.16 11.12
C CYS A 214 10.80 -20.28 12.37
N GLU A 215 10.21 -20.69 13.49
CA GLU A 215 10.93 -20.83 14.75
C GLU A 215 12.14 -21.76 14.64
N GLY A 216 11.97 -22.92 14.01
CA GLY A 216 13.03 -23.92 13.83
C GLY A 216 14.22 -23.43 13.03
N PHE A 217 14.05 -22.38 12.22
CA PHE A 217 15.14 -21.76 11.46
C PHE A 217 15.82 -20.63 12.24
N PHE A 218 15.06 -19.78 12.94
CA PHE A 218 15.58 -18.51 13.43
C PHE A 218 15.83 -18.45 14.92
N LEU A 219 15.11 -19.23 15.73
CA LEU A 219 15.14 -19.11 17.20
C LEU A 219 14.90 -17.66 17.66
N PHE A 220 13.96 -16.96 17.03
CA PHE A 220 13.58 -15.58 17.38
C PHE A 220 12.95 -15.50 18.78
N ASP A 221 12.88 -14.29 19.34
CA ASP A 221 12.06 -14.02 20.52
C ASP A 221 10.57 -14.16 20.18
N LYS A 222 9.96 -15.26 20.64
CA LYS A 222 8.54 -15.56 20.41
C LYS A 222 7.61 -14.54 21.04
N GLY A 223 8.01 -13.94 22.16
CA GLY A 223 7.22 -12.93 22.85
C GLY A 223 7.09 -11.66 22.00
N ILE A 224 8.12 -11.26 21.27
CA ILE A 224 8.04 -10.18 20.28
C ILE A 224 7.05 -10.56 19.17
N VAL A 225 7.27 -11.69 18.49
CA VAL A 225 6.43 -12.12 17.36
C VAL A 225 4.95 -12.27 17.75
N GLU A 226 4.67 -12.84 18.92
CA GLU A 226 3.29 -13.00 19.42
C GLU A 226 2.61 -11.66 19.68
N ARG A 227 3.31 -10.73 20.34
CA ARG A 227 2.75 -9.40 20.64
C ARG A 227 2.41 -8.64 19.36
N GLU A 228 3.31 -8.63 18.39
CA GLU A 228 3.08 -7.94 17.11
C GLU A 228 1.96 -8.60 16.31
N ASN A 229 1.84 -9.94 16.35
CA ASN A 229 0.72 -10.65 15.72
C ASN A 229 -0.63 -10.21 16.32
N ILE A 230 -0.73 -10.14 17.65
CA ILE A 230 -1.93 -9.70 18.36
C ILE A 230 -2.26 -8.24 18.06
N GLU A 231 -1.25 -7.36 18.06
CA GLU A 231 -1.45 -5.93 17.78
C GLU A 231 -1.94 -5.70 16.35
N ALA A 232 -1.42 -6.45 15.37
CA ALA A 232 -1.89 -6.39 13.99
C ALA A 232 -3.39 -6.77 13.87
N ILE A 233 -3.84 -7.81 14.60
CA ILE A 233 -5.26 -8.20 14.64
C ILE A 233 -6.11 -7.09 15.22
N LYS A 234 -5.75 -6.61 16.42
CA LYS A 234 -6.50 -5.61 17.17
C LYS A 234 -6.67 -4.33 16.34
N THR A 235 -5.57 -3.83 15.78
CA THR A 235 -5.59 -2.58 15.02
C THR A 235 -6.28 -2.74 13.67
N GLY A 236 -6.07 -3.87 12.98
CA GLY A 236 -6.78 -4.18 11.76
C GLY A 236 -8.31 -4.22 11.93
N GLN A 237 -8.78 -4.87 13.00
CA GLN A 237 -10.20 -4.88 13.37
C GLN A 237 -10.73 -3.50 13.74
N GLN A 238 -9.94 -2.67 14.42
CA GLN A 238 -10.32 -1.30 14.74
C GLN A 238 -10.49 -0.44 13.49
N VAL A 239 -9.62 -0.63 12.48
CA VAL A 239 -9.66 0.15 11.23
C VAL A 239 -10.84 -0.24 10.35
N ALA A 240 -11.09 -1.54 10.15
CA ALA A 240 -12.03 -2.00 9.12
C ALA A 240 -13.30 -2.69 9.63
N GLY A 241 -13.38 -2.95 10.94
CA GLY A 241 -14.40 -3.83 11.52
C GLY A 241 -14.11 -5.32 11.25
N ASN A 242 -14.81 -6.20 11.96
CA ASN A 242 -14.51 -7.63 11.97
C ASN A 242 -14.73 -8.32 10.61
N ASP A 243 -15.82 -8.00 9.91
CA ASP A 243 -16.19 -8.68 8.67
C ASP A 243 -15.19 -8.33 7.55
N THR A 244 -15.00 -7.03 7.30
CA THR A 244 -14.01 -6.52 6.33
C THR A 244 -12.61 -7.03 6.66
N TRP A 245 -12.23 -7.08 7.95
CA TRP A 245 -10.93 -7.59 8.37
C TRP A 245 -10.69 -9.01 7.87
N ILE A 246 -11.67 -9.91 8.05
CA ILE A 246 -11.59 -11.30 7.59
C ILE A 246 -11.46 -11.39 6.08
N GLU A 247 -12.22 -10.58 5.34
CA GLU A 247 -12.18 -10.55 3.88
C GLU A 247 -10.80 -10.15 3.35
N VAL A 248 -10.11 -9.22 4.02
CA VAL A 248 -8.80 -8.71 3.58
C VAL A 248 -7.67 -9.72 3.81
N TRP A 249 -7.53 -10.30 5.01
CA TRP A 249 -6.37 -11.19 5.29
C TRP A 249 -6.54 -12.62 4.77
N THR A 250 -7.77 -13.11 4.59
CA THR A 250 -8.03 -14.48 4.12
C THR A 250 -7.34 -14.83 2.80
N PRO A 251 -7.43 -14.02 1.72
CA PRO A 251 -6.71 -14.29 0.47
C PRO A 251 -5.20 -14.25 0.65
N MET A 252 -4.67 -13.33 1.47
CA MET A 252 -3.23 -13.25 1.77
C MET A 252 -2.72 -14.52 2.46
N LEU A 253 -3.49 -15.07 3.42
CA LEU A 253 -3.13 -16.34 4.05
C LEU A 253 -3.14 -17.51 3.06
N LYS A 254 -4.08 -17.52 2.11
CA LYS A 254 -4.14 -18.55 1.05
C LYS A 254 -2.92 -18.46 0.13
N GLU A 255 -2.50 -17.25 -0.21
CA GLU A 255 -1.28 -17.00 -0.98
C GLU A 255 -0.04 -17.47 -0.22
N ALA A 256 0.13 -17.06 1.04
CA ALA A 256 1.25 -17.50 1.89
C ALA A 256 1.33 -19.04 2.03
N LYS A 257 0.18 -19.72 2.13
CA LYS A 257 0.12 -21.20 2.12
C LYS A 257 0.55 -21.79 0.77
N THR A 258 0.19 -21.14 -0.33
CA THR A 258 0.58 -21.56 -1.68
C THR A 258 2.08 -21.39 -1.87
N GLU A 259 2.65 -20.25 -1.44
CA GLU A 259 4.09 -20.01 -1.45
C GLU A 259 4.86 -21.03 -0.61
N LEU A 260 4.33 -21.38 0.57
CA LEU A 260 4.94 -22.41 1.41
C LEU A 260 5.06 -23.75 0.67
N ASN A 261 4.04 -24.12 -0.09
CA ASN A 261 4.02 -25.35 -0.87
C ASN A 261 4.94 -25.31 -2.10
N THR A 262 5.12 -24.14 -2.73
CA THR A 262 5.87 -24.01 -3.99
C THR A 262 7.34 -23.65 -3.78
N LYS A 263 7.63 -22.74 -2.84
CA LYS A 263 8.99 -22.24 -2.54
C LYS A 263 9.69 -23.00 -1.40
N GLY A 264 8.92 -23.66 -0.53
CA GLY A 264 9.42 -24.34 0.67
C GLY A 264 9.58 -23.43 1.88
N ALA A 265 9.60 -24.03 3.07
CA ALA A 265 9.57 -23.32 4.36
C ALA A 265 10.77 -22.38 4.56
N LEU A 266 11.98 -22.82 4.21
CA LEU A 266 13.19 -22.01 4.36
C LEU A 266 13.10 -20.69 3.59
N THR A 267 12.72 -20.75 2.31
CA THR A 267 12.60 -19.58 1.44
C THR A 267 11.55 -18.62 1.96
N VAL A 268 10.34 -19.13 2.26
CA VAL A 268 9.23 -18.31 2.78
C VAL A 268 9.61 -17.65 4.10
N CYS A 269 10.29 -18.36 4.99
CA CYS A 269 10.71 -17.79 6.27
C CYS A 269 11.74 -16.65 6.09
N LEU A 270 12.71 -16.82 5.19
CA LEU A 270 13.71 -15.77 4.91
C LEU A 270 13.06 -14.55 4.25
N GLU A 271 12.16 -14.76 3.29
CA GLU A 271 11.41 -13.68 2.62
C GLU A 271 10.49 -12.95 3.60
N THR A 272 9.77 -13.68 4.45
CA THR A 272 8.87 -13.10 5.47
C THR A 272 9.64 -12.26 6.50
N GLU A 273 10.79 -12.75 6.95
CA GLU A 273 11.62 -12.02 7.91
C GLU A 273 12.19 -10.74 7.30
N ALA A 274 12.71 -10.82 6.06
CA ALA A 274 13.20 -9.67 5.32
C ALA A 274 12.10 -8.63 5.09
N HIS A 275 10.90 -9.07 4.68
CA HIS A 275 9.74 -8.21 4.46
C HIS A 275 9.34 -7.42 5.71
N LEU A 276 9.25 -8.08 6.87
CA LEU A 276 8.97 -7.39 8.13
C LEU A 276 10.09 -6.43 8.52
N ARG A 277 11.35 -6.83 8.32
CA ARG A 277 12.52 -6.00 8.65
C ARG A 277 12.64 -4.76 7.77
N ASP A 278 12.36 -4.87 6.48
CA ASP A 278 12.39 -3.77 5.51
C ASP A 278 11.31 -2.71 5.82
N GLN A 279 10.21 -3.14 6.44
CA GLN A 279 9.18 -2.26 6.99
C GLN A 279 9.56 -1.65 8.36
N GLY A 280 10.75 -1.97 8.90
CA GLY A 280 11.19 -1.52 10.22
C GLY A 280 10.47 -2.21 11.38
N LEU A 281 9.81 -3.34 11.13
CA LEU A 281 9.04 -4.07 12.14
C LEU A 281 9.94 -5.06 12.89
N PRO A 282 9.68 -5.29 14.20
CA PRO A 282 10.53 -6.17 14.99
C PRO A 282 10.27 -7.64 14.66
N THR A 283 11.33 -8.40 14.34
CA THR A 283 11.25 -9.82 13.97
C THR A 283 11.63 -10.78 15.10
N GLY A 284 12.03 -10.26 16.27
CA GLY A 284 12.60 -11.04 17.37
C GLY A 284 14.00 -11.58 17.08
N ILE A 285 14.65 -11.13 16.00
CA ILE A 285 16.03 -11.44 15.64
C ILE A 285 16.88 -10.19 15.86
N GLU A 286 17.74 -10.23 16.88
CA GLU A 286 18.58 -9.12 17.32
C GLU A 286 20.07 -9.29 16.95
N GLY A 287 20.42 -10.37 16.26
CA GLY A 287 21.80 -10.67 15.88
C GLY A 287 21.93 -11.98 15.11
N PRO A 288 23.15 -12.29 14.62
CA PRO A 288 23.46 -13.58 14.01
C PRO A 288 23.42 -14.71 15.06
N SER A 289 23.75 -15.93 14.65
CA SER A 289 23.72 -17.12 15.52
C SER A 289 24.78 -17.16 16.63
N PHE A 290 25.65 -16.16 16.72
CA PHE A 290 26.78 -16.08 17.66
C PHE A 290 26.88 -14.72 18.36
N ASP A 291 27.62 -14.67 19.46
CA ASP A 291 27.84 -13.43 20.24
C ASP A 291 28.78 -12.47 19.50
N CYS A 292 28.22 -11.34 19.04
CA CYS A 292 28.96 -10.32 18.31
C CYS A 292 30.14 -9.69 19.07
N ARG A 293 30.15 -9.75 20.42
CA ARG A 293 31.29 -9.29 21.22
C ARG A 293 32.52 -10.20 21.06
N LYS A 294 32.33 -11.41 20.55
CA LYS A 294 33.38 -12.40 20.29
C LYS A 294 33.79 -12.46 18.81
N ALA A 295 33.23 -11.59 17.96
CA ALA A 295 33.55 -11.55 16.54
C ALA A 295 35.01 -11.11 16.29
N VAL A 296 35.79 -11.96 15.61
CA VAL A 296 37.20 -11.69 15.33
C VAL A 296 37.40 -11.40 13.84
N THR A 297 36.82 -12.23 12.99
CA THR A 297 37.01 -12.16 11.53
C THR A 297 36.24 -11.00 10.91
N LEU A 298 36.68 -10.54 9.73
CA LEU A 298 35.97 -9.50 8.97
C LEU A 298 34.55 -9.95 8.61
N THR A 299 34.35 -11.24 8.34
CA THR A 299 33.04 -11.83 8.06
C THR A 299 32.13 -11.80 9.28
N GLU A 300 32.60 -12.23 10.46
CA GLU A 300 31.80 -12.18 11.69
C GLU A 300 31.40 -10.75 12.03
N LYS A 301 32.34 -9.80 11.91
CA LYS A 301 32.04 -8.37 12.12
C LYS A 301 31.01 -7.84 11.12
N ALA A 302 31.06 -8.30 9.87
CA ALA A 302 30.08 -7.93 8.86
C ALA A 302 28.69 -8.53 9.13
N LEU A 303 28.61 -9.78 9.58
CA LEU A 303 27.35 -10.40 10.02
C LEU A 303 26.76 -9.66 11.23
N CYS A 304 27.58 -9.15 12.13
CA CYS A 304 27.12 -8.41 13.31
C CYS A 304 26.57 -7.02 13.00
N ARG A 305 27.13 -6.31 12.01
CA ARG A 305 26.72 -4.93 11.68
C ARG A 305 25.52 -4.85 10.75
N ASP A 306 25.17 -5.94 10.07
CA ASP A 306 24.14 -5.95 9.03
C ASP A 306 22.99 -6.86 9.41
N ALA A 307 21.84 -6.23 9.68
CA ALA A 307 20.65 -6.93 10.14
C ALA A 307 20.04 -7.85 9.06
N GLY A 308 20.26 -7.56 7.77
CA GLY A 308 19.79 -8.39 6.65
C GLY A 308 20.49 -9.74 6.56
N LEU A 309 21.63 -9.91 7.25
CA LEU A 309 22.36 -11.19 7.31
C LEU A 309 21.99 -12.05 8.53
N TRP A 310 21.29 -11.50 9.52
CA TRP A 310 21.03 -12.21 10.78
C TRP A 310 20.16 -13.45 10.62
N ALA A 311 19.02 -13.32 9.93
CA ALA A 311 18.13 -14.45 9.68
C ALA A 311 18.79 -15.53 8.82
N LYS A 312 19.55 -15.12 7.79
CA LYS A 312 20.34 -16.02 6.95
C LYS A 312 21.38 -16.79 7.78
N ASP A 313 22.10 -16.13 8.66
CA ASP A 313 23.08 -16.80 9.52
C ASP A 313 22.42 -17.79 10.50
N ARG A 314 21.32 -17.38 11.15
CA ARG A 314 20.58 -18.24 12.09
C ARG A 314 19.97 -19.46 11.41
N ALA A 315 19.33 -19.29 10.25
CA ALA A 315 18.81 -20.39 9.47
C ALA A 315 19.91 -21.38 9.06
N MET A 316 21.07 -20.88 8.61
CA MET A 316 22.20 -21.74 8.27
C MET A 316 22.71 -22.53 9.49
N ASN A 317 22.79 -21.89 10.65
CA ASN A 317 23.16 -22.56 11.90
C ASN A 317 22.15 -23.64 12.30
N ALA A 318 20.85 -23.36 12.21
CA ALA A 318 19.80 -24.34 12.49
C ALA A 318 19.88 -25.55 11.56
N ILE A 319 20.03 -25.32 10.25
CA ILE A 319 20.22 -26.39 9.26
C ILE A 319 21.50 -27.19 9.54
N TYR A 320 22.59 -26.53 9.96
CA TYR A 320 23.81 -27.21 10.39
C TYR A 320 23.58 -28.15 11.59
N LEU A 321 22.86 -27.70 12.61
CA LEU A 321 22.53 -28.53 13.76
C LEU A 321 21.64 -29.72 13.36
N PHE A 322 20.68 -29.51 12.47
CA PHE A 322 19.88 -30.58 11.89
C PHE A 322 20.73 -31.60 11.09
N MET A 323 21.67 -31.14 10.27
CA MET A 323 22.59 -32.03 9.56
C MET A 323 23.46 -32.86 10.51
N ARG A 324 23.79 -32.34 11.71
CA ARG A 324 24.53 -33.09 12.73
C ARG A 324 23.71 -34.19 13.40
N SER A 325 22.40 -34.03 13.51
CA SER A 325 21.50 -35.06 14.06
C SER A 325 21.15 -36.15 13.05
N TYR A 326 21.63 -36.09 11.82
CA TYR A 326 21.32 -37.08 10.79
C TYR A 326 21.93 -38.45 11.10
N ASP A 327 21.13 -39.51 11.21
CA ASP A 327 21.57 -40.82 11.72
C ASP A 327 22.65 -41.49 10.87
N ASN A 328 22.51 -41.42 9.54
CA ASN A 328 23.45 -42.05 8.62
C ASN A 328 24.84 -41.40 8.72
N ALA A 329 25.79 -42.10 9.35
CA ALA A 329 27.12 -41.59 9.63
C ALA A 329 27.92 -41.19 8.37
N LYS A 330 27.77 -41.94 7.26
CA LYS A 330 28.45 -41.65 5.99
C LYS A 330 27.90 -40.37 5.36
N ALA A 331 26.57 -40.26 5.29
CA ALA A 331 25.90 -39.06 4.77
C ALA A 331 26.20 -37.84 5.65
N ARG A 332 26.09 -37.97 6.98
CA ARG A 332 26.44 -36.93 7.95
C ARG A 332 27.88 -36.43 7.76
N LYS A 333 28.86 -37.33 7.62
CA LYS A 333 30.26 -36.95 7.39
C LYS A 333 30.44 -36.16 6.10
N ALA A 334 29.77 -36.55 5.02
CA ALA A 334 29.82 -35.86 3.73
C ALA A 334 29.18 -34.46 3.79
N LEU A 335 28.00 -34.34 4.40
CA LEU A 335 27.30 -33.07 4.61
C LEU A 335 28.15 -32.09 5.43
N LEU A 336 28.76 -32.58 6.52
CA LEU A 336 29.65 -31.77 7.36
C LEU A 336 30.93 -31.34 6.64
N ALA A 337 31.47 -32.16 5.74
CA ALA A 337 32.61 -31.76 4.91
C ALA A 337 32.22 -30.64 3.94
N ASN A 338 31.11 -30.82 3.22
CA ASN A 338 30.57 -29.80 2.31
C ASN A 338 30.26 -28.48 3.05
N GLN A 339 29.70 -28.54 4.26
CA GLN A 339 29.45 -27.34 5.07
C GLN A 339 30.74 -26.60 5.43
N ARG A 340 31.82 -27.31 5.80
CA ARG A 340 33.12 -26.67 6.10
C ARG A 340 33.71 -25.98 4.87
N ASP A 341 33.56 -26.57 3.69
CA ASP A 341 34.07 -25.97 2.47
C ASP A 341 33.27 -24.73 2.07
N TRP A 342 31.94 -24.75 2.22
CA TRP A 342 31.12 -23.56 2.06
C TRP A 342 31.50 -22.45 3.06
N ILE A 343 31.75 -22.77 4.33
CA ILE A 343 32.22 -21.78 5.32
C ILE A 343 33.53 -21.10 4.88
N LYS A 344 34.48 -21.86 4.30
CA LYS A 344 35.72 -21.27 3.76
C LYS A 344 35.42 -20.30 2.61
N GLN A 345 34.53 -20.69 1.69
CA GLN A 345 34.12 -19.86 0.56
C GLN A 345 33.43 -18.57 1.05
N ARG A 346 32.43 -18.68 1.93
CA ARG A 346 31.76 -17.51 2.54
C ARG A 346 32.75 -16.60 3.25
N ASN A 347 33.67 -17.15 4.06
CA ASN A 347 34.65 -16.34 4.77
C ASN A 347 35.66 -15.66 3.84
N SER A 348 35.86 -16.16 2.62
CA SER A 348 36.68 -15.48 1.61
C SER A 348 36.08 -14.14 1.15
N CYS A 349 34.76 -13.92 1.34
CA CYS A 349 34.13 -12.61 1.13
C CYS A 349 34.65 -11.53 2.10
N GLY A 350 35.27 -11.90 3.22
CA GLY A 350 35.65 -10.96 4.27
C GLY A 350 34.44 -10.15 4.73
N GLY A 351 34.54 -8.82 4.68
CA GLY A 351 33.45 -7.90 5.07
C GLY A 351 32.53 -7.45 3.92
N ASN A 352 32.63 -8.03 2.71
CA ASN A 352 31.82 -7.62 1.57
C ASN A 352 30.37 -8.13 1.71
N LEU A 353 29.42 -7.22 1.94
CA LEU A 353 28.02 -7.55 2.22
C LEU A 353 27.29 -8.16 1.01
N LEU A 354 27.57 -7.71 -0.21
CA LEU A 354 26.99 -8.27 -1.42
C LEU A 354 27.47 -9.71 -1.65
N CYS A 355 28.77 -9.95 -1.49
CA CYS A 355 29.35 -11.29 -1.56
C CYS A 355 28.79 -12.23 -0.49
N LEU A 356 28.64 -11.74 0.74
CA LEU A 356 28.06 -12.53 1.83
C LEU A 356 26.60 -12.89 1.55
N ASN A 357 25.77 -11.92 1.16
CA ASN A 357 24.37 -12.17 0.79
C ASN A 357 24.27 -13.20 -0.32
N GLN A 358 25.01 -13.02 -1.42
CA GLN A 358 25.04 -13.98 -2.52
C GLN A 358 25.48 -15.37 -2.05
N SER A 359 26.50 -15.46 -1.20
CA SER A 359 26.98 -16.73 -0.65
C SER A 359 25.95 -17.47 0.20
N TYR A 360 25.07 -16.76 0.92
CA TYR A 360 23.95 -17.38 1.63
C TYR A 360 22.83 -17.77 0.66
N ASP A 361 22.47 -16.90 -0.27
CA ASP A 361 21.35 -17.13 -1.19
C ASP A 361 21.63 -18.33 -2.10
N ASP A 362 22.83 -18.43 -2.67
CA ASP A 362 23.29 -19.60 -3.44
C ASP A 362 23.24 -20.87 -2.62
N ARG A 363 23.61 -20.78 -1.34
CA ARG A 363 23.59 -21.93 -0.42
C ARG A 363 22.17 -22.39 -0.14
N PHE A 364 21.25 -21.47 0.05
CA PHE A 364 19.85 -21.77 0.33
C PHE A 364 19.12 -22.35 -0.87
N GLN A 365 19.50 -22.01 -2.11
CA GLN A 365 18.97 -22.69 -3.30
C GLN A 365 19.24 -24.20 -3.28
N LEU A 366 20.39 -24.61 -2.76
CA LEU A 366 20.73 -26.04 -2.58
C LEU A 366 20.01 -26.70 -1.40
N MET A 367 19.41 -25.92 -0.51
CA MET A 367 18.80 -26.37 0.74
C MET A 367 17.29 -26.09 0.84
N LYS A 368 16.65 -25.63 -0.25
CA LYS A 368 15.22 -25.27 -0.28
C LYS A 368 14.26 -26.38 0.17
N ALA A 369 14.69 -27.65 0.06
CA ALA A 369 13.92 -28.81 0.48
C ALA A 369 14.01 -29.10 1.99
N VAL A 370 14.86 -28.39 2.74
CA VAL A 370 14.96 -28.53 4.19
C VAL A 370 13.75 -27.84 4.83
N ASP A 371 12.95 -28.61 5.57
CA ASP A 371 11.82 -28.12 6.34
C ASP A 371 12.07 -28.35 7.83
N LEU A 372 12.41 -27.27 8.55
CA LEU A 372 12.52 -27.23 10.02
C LEU A 372 11.27 -26.60 10.66
N GLY A 373 10.25 -26.30 9.86
CA GLY A 373 9.00 -25.65 10.29
C GLY A 373 7.86 -26.61 10.61
N GLN A 374 8.09 -27.92 10.49
CA GLN A 374 7.21 -28.96 11.00
C GLN A 374 7.72 -29.38 12.39
N PRO A 375 6.85 -29.60 13.40
CA PRO A 375 7.27 -30.38 14.55
C PRO A 375 7.79 -31.72 14.02
N ALA A 376 8.94 -32.18 14.53
CA ALA A 376 9.40 -33.53 14.22
C ALA A 376 8.23 -34.48 14.48
N ASN A 377 7.80 -35.25 13.46
CA ASN A 377 6.79 -36.28 13.63
C ASN A 377 7.22 -37.15 14.82
N GLY A 378 6.57 -36.95 15.96
CA GLY A 378 6.74 -37.79 17.13
C GLY A 378 6.18 -39.16 16.78
N GLY A 379 7.08 -40.12 16.58
CA GLY A 379 6.76 -41.54 16.67
C GLY A 379 6.46 -41.97 18.10
#